data_AF-A0A917P802-F1
#
_entry.id   AF-A0A917P802-F1
#
_cell.length_a   1.000
_cell.length_b   1.000
_cell.length_c   1.000
_cell.angle_alpha   90.00
_cell.angle_beta   90.00
_cell.angle_gamma   90.00
#
_symmetry.space_group_name_H-M   'P 1'
#
loop_
_entity.id
_entity.type
_entity.pdbx_description
1 polymer ?
#
loop_
_entity_poly.entity_id
_entity_poly.type
_entity_poly.pdbx_seq_one_letter_code
_entity_poly.pdbx_strand_id
1 'polypeptide(L)'
;METPALHVQAWPVVRWQDIVHAYRPDHPAREAQVRTLRTNEVLSGGIRFARRNSHRLAGVGTLYSSLNVRAAVLYRRADKETARAYCSAAQRIEEELMTLLKNQQLDASELEPLAAPTQNAWKVLRPLCNLTDSVLARLPVLPEEECIAGILHSTDGRKVRFAESGPEGLDHELPYAMMEAAGLSVGDPALLLSEFTGATIITRLQPGLLIEDSAEDSEAAITGSNAEDDRIQRPLDDAFRSALFARLRPE
;
A
#
# COMPACT_ATOMS: atom_id res chain seq x y z
N MET A 1 9.55 29.94 -2.62
CA MET A 1 9.03 28.97 -1.65
C MET A 1 9.11 27.63 -2.35
N GLU A 2 10.13 26.85 -2.03
CA GLU A 2 10.24 25.47 -2.52
C GLU A 2 9.15 24.67 -1.80
N THR A 3 8.19 24.13 -2.54
CA THR A 3 7.24 23.17 -2.00
C THR A 3 8.07 21.97 -1.55
N PRO A 4 7.97 21.52 -0.28
CA PRO A 4 8.73 20.35 0.16
C PRO A 4 8.38 19.19 -0.77
N ALA A 5 9.42 18.50 -1.25
CA ALA A 5 9.23 17.31 -2.08
C ALA A 5 8.45 16.27 -1.24
N LEU A 6 7.21 16.00 -1.62
CA LEU A 6 6.40 14.97 -0.99
C LEU A 6 7.07 13.62 -1.26
N HIS A 7 7.59 12.95 -0.24
CA HIS A 7 8.23 11.65 -0.40
C HIS A 7 7.19 10.56 -0.20
N VAL A 8 6.75 9.93 -1.30
CA VAL A 8 5.76 8.85 -1.27
C VAL A 8 6.47 7.52 -1.46
N GLN A 9 6.31 6.61 -0.49
CA GLN A 9 6.83 5.25 -0.53
C GLN A 9 5.73 4.20 -0.66
N ALA A 10 6.08 2.99 -1.07
CA ALA A 10 5.13 1.87 -1.08
C ALA A 10 4.65 1.52 0.33
N TRP A 11 3.35 1.24 0.46
CA TRP A 11 2.86 0.64 1.70
C TRP A 11 3.59 -0.70 1.93
N PRO A 12 4.22 -0.92 3.09
CA PRO A 12 5.14 -2.05 3.27
C PRO A 12 4.41 -3.39 3.46
N VAL A 13 3.09 -3.33 3.67
CA VAL A 13 2.20 -4.49 3.77
C VAL A 13 1.08 -4.41 2.74
N VAL A 14 0.57 -5.56 2.33
CA VAL A 14 -0.48 -5.69 1.32
C VAL A 14 -1.49 -6.77 1.73
N ARG A 15 -2.64 -6.78 1.07
CA ARG A 15 -3.62 -7.87 1.20
C ARG A 15 -3.34 -8.95 0.16
N TRP A 16 -3.91 -10.14 0.35
CA TRP A 16 -3.71 -11.24 -0.60
C TRP A 16 -4.29 -10.94 -1.99
N GLN A 17 -5.34 -10.10 -2.06
CA GLN A 17 -5.95 -9.68 -3.32
C GLN A 17 -4.95 -8.95 -4.20
N ASP A 18 -4.09 -8.09 -3.62
CA ASP A 18 -3.07 -7.33 -4.34
C ASP A 18 -2.04 -8.28 -4.98
N ILE A 19 -1.64 -9.32 -4.25
CA ILE A 19 -0.70 -10.35 -4.71
C ILE A 19 -1.31 -11.18 -5.84
N VAL A 20 -2.57 -11.60 -5.67
CA VAL A 20 -3.26 -12.40 -6.69
C VAL A 20 -3.50 -11.58 -7.94
N HIS A 21 -3.86 -10.30 -7.82
CA HIS A 21 -4.03 -9.42 -8.96
C HIS A 21 -2.70 -9.20 -9.70
N ALA A 22 -1.58 -9.09 -8.96
CA ALA A 22 -0.25 -9.07 -9.57
C ALA A 22 0.10 -10.39 -10.27
N TYR A 23 -0.34 -11.54 -9.78
CA TYR A 23 -0.15 -12.83 -10.46
C TYR A 23 -1.06 -13.01 -11.69
N ARG A 24 -2.32 -12.57 -11.60
CA ARG A 24 -3.37 -12.73 -12.63
C ARG A 24 -4.20 -11.44 -12.75
N PRO A 25 -3.71 -10.43 -13.48
CA PRO A 25 -4.36 -9.13 -13.59
C PRO A 25 -5.66 -9.20 -14.42
N ASP A 26 -5.78 -10.20 -15.28
CA ASP A 26 -6.88 -10.47 -16.19
C ASP A 26 -8.08 -11.17 -15.54
N HIS A 27 -7.95 -11.63 -14.29
CA HIS A 27 -8.98 -12.37 -13.58
C HIS A 27 -9.29 -11.75 -12.21
N PRO A 28 -10.53 -11.89 -11.71
CA PRO A 28 -10.85 -11.51 -10.34
C PRO A 28 -10.05 -12.37 -9.35
N ALA A 29 -9.63 -11.76 -8.24
CA ALA A 29 -8.85 -12.43 -7.22
C ALA A 29 -9.66 -13.55 -6.52
N ARG A 30 -9.10 -14.76 -6.47
CA ARG A 30 -9.71 -15.95 -5.85
C ARG A 30 -8.73 -16.64 -4.92
N GLU A 31 -9.24 -17.21 -3.82
CA GLU A 31 -8.41 -17.96 -2.87
C GLU A 31 -7.69 -19.17 -3.48
N ALA A 32 -8.25 -19.77 -4.54
CA ALA A 32 -7.59 -20.86 -5.25
C ALA A 32 -6.21 -20.43 -5.80
N GLN A 33 -6.07 -19.19 -6.25
CA GLN A 33 -4.81 -18.64 -6.74
C GLN A 33 -3.80 -18.44 -5.61
N VAL A 34 -4.25 -18.06 -4.41
CA VAL A 34 -3.40 -18.00 -3.20
C VAL A 34 -2.82 -19.38 -2.89
N ARG A 35 -3.63 -20.44 -2.98
CA ARG A 35 -3.15 -21.82 -2.78
C ARG A 35 -2.11 -22.18 -3.83
N THR A 36 -2.35 -21.86 -5.11
CA THR A 36 -1.38 -22.08 -6.19
C THR A 36 -0.05 -21.38 -5.89
N LEU A 37 -0.06 -20.10 -5.50
CA LEU A 37 1.17 -19.36 -5.20
C LEU A 37 1.94 -19.97 -4.01
N ARG A 38 1.22 -20.42 -2.96
CA ARG A 38 1.82 -21.11 -1.83
C ARG A 38 2.41 -22.46 -2.20
N THR A 39 1.69 -23.28 -2.98
CA THR A 39 2.18 -24.58 -3.45
C THR A 39 3.46 -24.45 -4.29
N ASN A 40 3.64 -23.33 -4.98
CA ASN A 40 4.84 -23.06 -5.77
C ASN A 40 5.93 -22.29 -5.00
N GLU A 41 5.76 -22.05 -3.69
CA GLU A 41 6.73 -21.34 -2.83
C GLU A 41 6.99 -19.89 -3.27
N VAL A 42 5.97 -19.23 -3.80
CA VAL A 42 6.01 -17.84 -4.31
C VAL A 42 5.32 -16.86 -3.34
N LEU A 43 4.62 -17.40 -2.34
CA LEU A 43 3.88 -16.63 -1.36
C LEU A 43 4.22 -17.13 0.05
N SER A 44 4.62 -16.19 0.91
CA SER A 44 4.91 -16.41 2.31
C SER A 44 3.67 -16.80 3.13
N GLY A 45 3.88 -17.09 4.42
CA GLY A 45 2.80 -17.39 5.36
C GLY A 45 1.84 -16.21 5.58
N GLY A 46 2.37 -14.98 5.57
CA GLY A 46 1.65 -13.78 5.98
C GLY A 46 1.39 -13.75 7.50
N ILE A 47 0.97 -12.58 7.97
CA ILE A 47 0.61 -12.31 9.36
C ILE A 47 -0.90 -12.35 9.50
N ARG A 48 -1.39 -13.33 10.26
CA ARG A 48 -2.83 -13.45 10.56
C ARG A 48 -3.20 -12.56 11.72
N PHE A 49 -4.37 -11.92 11.61
CA PHE A 49 -4.90 -11.07 12.66
C PHE A 49 -6.42 -11.22 12.76
N ALA A 50 -6.96 -10.93 13.94
CA ALA A 50 -8.38 -10.92 14.18
C ALA A 50 -8.95 -9.56 13.76
N ARG A 51 -9.82 -9.53 12.77
CA ARG A 51 -10.50 -8.30 12.38
C ARG A 51 -11.59 -8.00 13.39
N ARG A 52 -11.61 -6.79 13.94
CA ARG A 52 -12.65 -6.34 14.89
C ARG A 52 -13.42 -5.17 14.29
N ASN A 53 -14.75 -5.22 14.39
CA ASN A 53 -15.62 -4.10 14.06
C ASN A 53 -16.47 -3.79 15.29
N SER A 54 -16.45 -2.53 15.77
CA SER A 54 -17.17 -2.09 16.97
C SER A 54 -17.02 -3.05 18.17
N HIS A 55 -15.78 -3.44 18.49
CA HIS A 55 -15.40 -4.41 19.54
C HIS A 55 -15.90 -5.85 19.37
N ARG A 56 -16.56 -6.19 18.25
CA ARG A 56 -16.95 -7.57 17.92
C ARG A 56 -15.97 -8.19 16.92
N LEU A 57 -15.73 -9.49 17.05
CA LEU A 57 -14.94 -10.25 16.08
C LEU A 57 -15.69 -10.24 14.74
N ALA A 58 -15.10 -9.62 13.72
CA ALA A 58 -15.65 -9.47 12.38
C ALA A 58 -15.01 -10.44 11.37
N GLY A 59 -13.95 -11.15 11.75
CA GLY A 59 -13.31 -12.18 10.93
C GLY A 59 -11.83 -12.32 11.22
N VAL A 60 -11.13 -12.97 10.30
CA VAL A 60 -9.66 -13.11 10.31
C VAL A 60 -9.12 -12.51 9.02
N GLY A 61 -8.15 -11.62 9.15
CA GLY A 61 -7.40 -11.05 8.04
C GLY A 61 -6.01 -11.67 7.93
N THR A 62 -5.34 -11.43 6.80
CA THR A 62 -3.91 -11.73 6.66
C THR A 62 -3.23 -10.59 5.92
N LEU A 63 -2.19 -10.03 6.53
CA LEU A 63 -1.28 -9.10 5.89
C LEU A 63 -0.06 -9.84 5.36
N TYR A 64 0.48 -9.35 4.26
CA TYR A 64 1.68 -9.88 3.64
C TYR A 64 2.66 -8.74 3.43
N SER A 65 3.96 -9.03 3.40
CA SER A 65 4.93 -8.04 2.92
C SER A 65 4.65 -7.70 1.46
N SER A 66 4.82 -6.42 1.08
CA SER A 66 4.72 -5.94 -0.30
C SER A 66 5.66 -6.67 -1.27
N LEU A 67 6.75 -7.27 -0.76
CA LEU A 67 7.65 -8.12 -1.53
C LEU A 67 6.96 -9.35 -2.15
N ASN A 68 5.87 -9.85 -1.56
CA ASN A 68 5.09 -10.94 -2.16
C ASN A 68 4.41 -10.52 -3.47
N VAL A 69 4.10 -9.23 -3.66
CA VAL A 69 3.58 -8.73 -4.94
C VAL A 69 4.65 -8.87 -6.02
N ARG A 70 5.88 -8.47 -5.71
CA ARG A 70 7.03 -8.60 -6.60
C ARG A 70 7.36 -10.06 -6.92
N ALA A 71 7.30 -10.94 -5.92
CA ALA A 71 7.42 -12.39 -6.12
C ALA A 71 6.36 -12.92 -7.10
N ALA A 72 5.10 -12.50 -6.95
CA ALA A 72 4.01 -12.89 -7.84
C ALA A 72 4.22 -12.39 -9.29
N VAL A 73 4.71 -11.17 -9.48
CA VAL A 73 5.08 -10.62 -10.80
C VAL A 73 6.19 -11.45 -11.46
N LEU A 74 7.28 -11.73 -10.74
CA LEU A 74 8.41 -12.52 -11.24
C LEU A 74 7.98 -13.93 -11.63
N TYR A 75 7.14 -14.55 -10.80
CA TYR A 75 6.62 -15.88 -11.08
C TYR A 75 5.73 -15.91 -12.33
N ARG A 76 4.91 -14.88 -12.54
CA ARG A 76 4.10 -14.72 -13.76
C ARG A 76 4.99 -14.60 -15.00
N ARG A 77 6.16 -13.97 -14.88
CA ARG A 77 7.19 -13.85 -15.93
C ARG A 77 8.07 -15.10 -16.08
N ALA A 78 7.73 -16.19 -15.40
CA ALA A 78 8.48 -17.45 -15.36
C ALA A 78 9.88 -17.37 -14.72
N ASP A 79 10.21 -16.28 -14.02
CA ASP A 79 11.42 -16.18 -13.19
C ASP A 79 11.15 -16.72 -11.78
N LYS A 80 11.16 -18.06 -11.69
CA LYS A 80 10.82 -18.77 -10.45
C LYS A 80 11.90 -18.64 -9.37
N GLU A 81 13.16 -18.54 -9.77
CA GLU A 81 14.28 -18.48 -8.83
C GLU A 81 14.28 -17.14 -8.09
N THR A 82 14.20 -16.03 -8.84
CA THR A 82 14.10 -14.70 -8.25
C THR A 82 12.81 -14.55 -7.45
N ALA A 83 11.69 -15.09 -7.94
CA ALA A 83 10.42 -15.08 -7.20
C ALA A 83 10.55 -15.71 -5.80
N ARG A 84 11.26 -16.84 -5.68
CA ARG A 84 11.53 -17.51 -4.39
C ARG A 84 12.45 -16.71 -3.49
N ALA A 85 13.45 -16.02 -4.05
CA ALA A 85 14.30 -15.12 -3.28
C ALA A 85 13.49 -13.97 -2.67
N TYR A 86 12.59 -13.36 -3.45
CA TYR A 86 11.66 -12.35 -2.97
C TYR A 86 10.67 -12.89 -1.92
N CYS A 87 10.10 -14.08 -2.11
CA CYS A 87 9.23 -14.73 -1.12
C CYS A 87 9.97 -14.99 0.20
N SER A 88 11.22 -15.46 0.13
CA SER A 88 12.05 -15.71 1.32
C SER A 88 12.38 -14.41 2.05
N ALA A 89 12.65 -13.33 1.31
CA ALA A 89 12.86 -12.00 1.87
C ALA A 89 11.57 -11.43 2.50
N ALA A 90 10.42 -11.64 1.85
CA ALA A 90 9.10 -11.27 2.35
C ALA A 90 8.80 -11.92 3.69
N GLN A 91 9.11 -13.21 3.84
CA GLN A 91 8.95 -13.94 5.10
C GLN A 91 9.78 -13.32 6.23
N ARG A 92 11.04 -12.95 5.97
CA ARG A 92 11.89 -12.30 7.00
C ARG A 92 11.31 -10.96 7.44
N ILE A 93 10.80 -10.15 6.49
CA ILE A 93 10.14 -8.89 6.81
C ILE A 93 8.88 -9.12 7.66
N GLU A 94 8.10 -10.16 7.37
CA GLU A 94 6.91 -10.53 8.15
C GLU A 94 7.26 -10.98 9.57
N GLU A 95 8.37 -11.71 9.75
CA GLU A 95 8.88 -12.10 11.07
C GLU A 95 9.33 -10.87 11.89
N GLU A 96 10.03 -9.92 11.26
CA GLU A 96 10.41 -8.66 11.90
C GLU A 96 9.19 -7.80 12.24
N LEU A 97 8.20 -7.73 11.34
CA LEU A 97 6.95 -7.04 11.59
C LEU A 97 6.21 -7.62 12.82
N MET A 98 6.16 -8.95 12.95
CA MET A 98 5.58 -9.58 14.15
C MET A 98 6.30 -9.17 15.43
N THR A 99 7.62 -9.00 15.37
CA THR A 99 8.43 -8.51 16.51
C THR A 99 8.10 -7.05 16.83
N LEU A 100 8.03 -6.18 15.80
CA LEU A 100 7.67 -4.77 15.98
C LEU A 100 6.25 -4.60 16.54
N LEU A 101 5.27 -5.36 16.03
CA LEU A 101 3.89 -5.35 16.52
C LEU A 101 3.81 -5.73 18.00
N LYS A 102 4.54 -6.77 18.42
CA LYS A 102 4.60 -7.18 19.84
C LYS A 102 5.23 -6.10 20.71
N ASN A 103 6.34 -5.51 20.27
CA ASN A 103 7.05 -4.49 21.02
C ASN A 103 6.20 -3.22 21.21
N GLN A 104 5.43 -2.84 20.20
CA GLN A 104 4.53 -1.69 20.25
C GLN A 104 3.12 -2.02 20.77
N GLN A 105 2.86 -3.29 21.12
CA GLN A 105 1.54 -3.79 21.55
C GLN A 105 0.41 -3.41 20.58
N LEU A 106 0.69 -3.45 19.28
CA LEU A 106 -0.21 -3.03 18.21
C LEU A 106 -0.88 -4.25 17.56
N ASP A 107 -2.18 -4.15 17.23
CA ASP A 107 -2.85 -5.15 16.40
C ASP A 107 -2.46 -4.94 14.93
N ALA A 108 -2.16 -6.03 14.21
CA ALA A 108 -1.82 -5.95 12.79
C ALA A 108 -2.96 -5.34 11.95
N SER A 109 -4.23 -5.41 12.42
CA SER A 109 -5.34 -4.74 11.73
C SER A 109 -5.14 -3.23 11.58
N GLU A 110 -4.38 -2.60 12.47
CA GLU A 110 -4.07 -1.16 12.41
C GLU A 110 -3.09 -0.80 11.27
N LEU A 111 -2.43 -1.81 10.69
CA LEU A 111 -1.50 -1.65 9.58
C LEU A 111 -2.15 -1.95 8.22
N GLU A 112 -3.45 -2.28 8.19
CA GLU A 112 -4.15 -2.54 6.94
C GLU A 112 -3.95 -1.35 5.97
N PRO A 113 -3.61 -1.61 4.69
CA PRO A 113 -3.50 -0.56 3.69
C PRO A 113 -4.78 0.26 3.63
N LEU A 114 -4.63 1.57 3.39
CA LEU A 114 -5.73 2.54 3.32
C LEU A 114 -6.40 2.84 4.68
N ALA A 115 -5.94 2.27 5.79
CA ALA A 115 -6.29 2.77 7.13
C ALA A 115 -5.49 4.05 7.42
N ALA A 116 -6.06 5.01 8.17
CA ALA A 116 -5.30 6.17 8.61
C ALA A 116 -4.40 5.67 9.72
N PRO A 117 -3.06 5.63 9.52
CA PRO A 117 -2.21 5.04 10.52
C PRO A 117 -2.28 5.88 11.79
N THR A 118 -2.52 5.22 12.92
CA THR A 118 -2.38 5.86 14.23
C THR A 118 -0.92 6.25 14.45
N GLN A 119 -0.64 7.15 15.39
CA GLN A 119 0.74 7.50 15.74
C GLN A 119 1.58 6.28 16.15
N ASN A 120 0.94 5.27 16.76
CA ASN A 120 1.61 4.00 17.10
C ASN A 120 1.82 3.11 15.87
N ALA A 121 0.89 3.09 14.92
CA ALA A 121 1.10 2.42 13.63
C ALA A 121 2.30 3.01 12.87
N TRP A 122 2.51 4.32 12.93
CA TRP A 122 3.68 4.97 12.34
C TRP A 122 5.02 4.51 12.92
N LYS A 123 5.08 4.22 14.23
CA LYS A 123 6.28 3.64 14.88
C LYS A 123 6.63 2.26 14.35
N VAL A 124 5.69 1.56 13.70
CA VAL A 124 5.92 0.26 13.05
C VAL A 124 6.13 0.42 11.55
N LEU A 125 5.29 1.22 10.87
CA LEU A 125 5.35 1.38 9.42
C LEU A 125 6.65 2.01 8.95
N ARG A 126 7.15 3.07 9.59
CA ARG A 126 8.38 3.75 9.15
C ARG A 126 9.61 2.83 9.21
N PRO A 127 9.90 2.13 10.33
CA PRO A 127 10.98 1.14 10.35
C PRO A 127 10.79 0.02 9.33
N LEU A 128 9.54 -0.42 9.10
CA LEU A 128 9.25 -1.48 8.15
C LEU A 128 9.48 -1.04 6.69
N CYS A 129 9.11 0.18 6.33
CA CYS A 129 9.44 0.79 5.03
C CYS A 129 10.96 0.81 4.81
N ASN A 130 11.71 1.35 5.76
CA ASN A 130 13.18 1.42 5.69
C ASN A 130 13.82 0.02 5.56
N LEU A 131 13.30 -0.95 6.32
CA LEU A 131 13.74 -2.35 6.22
C LEU A 131 13.42 -2.94 4.85
N THR A 132 12.22 -2.68 4.33
CA THR A 132 11.78 -3.15 3.01
C THR A 132 12.68 -2.58 1.92
N ASP A 133 12.98 -1.28 1.94
CA ASP A 133 13.89 -0.64 0.99
C ASP A 133 15.32 -1.22 1.09
N SER A 134 15.82 -1.40 2.31
CA SER A 134 17.14 -2.00 2.55
C SER A 134 17.24 -3.46 2.08
N VAL A 135 16.13 -4.20 2.12
CA VAL A 135 16.05 -5.55 1.57
C VAL A 135 15.94 -5.52 0.05
N LEU A 136 15.11 -4.64 -0.52
CA LEU A 136 14.97 -4.46 -1.96
C LEU A 136 16.29 -4.11 -2.64
N ALA A 137 17.09 -3.23 -2.03
CA ALA A 137 18.40 -2.84 -2.54
C ALA A 137 19.41 -4.01 -2.68
N ARG A 138 19.14 -5.14 -2.01
CA ARG A 138 19.97 -6.35 -2.04
C ARG A 138 19.39 -7.47 -2.91
N LEU A 139 18.16 -7.31 -3.40
CA LEU A 139 17.50 -8.27 -4.26
C LEU A 139 17.75 -7.95 -5.74
N PRO A 140 17.63 -8.94 -6.64
CA PRO A 140 17.72 -8.69 -8.08
C PRO A 140 16.67 -7.66 -8.50
N VAL A 141 17.09 -6.66 -9.28
CA VAL A 141 16.20 -5.62 -9.79
C VAL A 141 15.16 -6.24 -10.71
N LEU A 142 13.89 -5.84 -10.55
CA LEU A 142 12.84 -6.22 -11.48
C LEU A 142 13.11 -5.53 -12.83
N PRO A 143 13.35 -6.28 -13.92
CA PRO A 143 13.51 -5.67 -15.23
C PRO A 143 12.18 -5.03 -15.65
N GLU A 144 12.22 -3.89 -16.34
CA GLU A 144 11.05 -3.33 -17.05
C GLU A 144 9.84 -3.01 -16.17
N GLU A 145 10.05 -2.64 -14.90
CA GLU A 145 9.03 -2.06 -14.03
C GLU A 145 9.38 -0.61 -13.73
N GLU A 146 8.54 0.30 -14.20
CA GLU A 146 8.58 1.72 -13.87
C GLU A 146 7.64 1.98 -12.69
N CYS A 147 8.09 2.82 -11.75
CA CYS A 147 7.34 3.16 -10.55
C CYS A 147 7.36 4.67 -10.36
N ILE A 148 6.19 5.29 -10.50
CA ILE A 148 5.98 6.72 -10.33
C ILE A 148 5.22 6.94 -9.03
N ALA A 149 5.79 7.72 -8.11
CA ALA A 149 5.16 8.04 -6.84
C ALA A 149 4.37 9.36 -6.98
N GLY A 150 3.21 9.49 -6.33
CA GLY A 150 2.35 10.65 -6.55
C GLY A 150 1.13 10.71 -5.64
N ILE A 151 0.27 11.68 -5.90
CA ILE A 151 -0.99 11.90 -5.17
C ILE A 151 -2.15 11.95 -6.15
N LEU A 152 -3.27 11.33 -5.79
CA LEU A 152 -4.51 11.43 -6.55
C LEU A 152 -5.16 12.81 -6.29
N HIS A 153 -5.19 13.68 -7.30
CA HIS A 153 -5.52 15.09 -7.12
C HIS A 153 -7.00 15.42 -7.36
N SER A 154 -7.61 14.85 -8.39
CA SER A 154 -9.01 15.13 -8.74
C SER A 154 -9.62 14.05 -9.62
N THR A 155 -10.95 14.02 -9.72
CA THR A 155 -11.67 13.10 -10.61
C THR A 155 -12.86 13.80 -11.27
N ASP A 156 -13.19 13.38 -12.49
CA ASP A 156 -14.40 13.76 -13.23
C ASP A 156 -15.46 12.63 -13.28
N GLY A 157 -15.23 11.55 -12.53
CA GLY A 157 -16.08 10.34 -12.53
C GLY A 157 -15.75 9.31 -13.62
N ARG A 158 -14.86 9.62 -14.57
CA ARG A 158 -14.36 8.68 -15.59
C ARG A 158 -12.85 8.50 -15.53
N LYS A 159 -12.15 9.56 -15.16
CA LYS A 159 -10.72 9.62 -14.99
C LYS A 159 -10.37 10.18 -13.62
N VAL A 160 -9.15 9.89 -13.19
CA VAL A 160 -8.51 10.49 -12.03
C VAL A 160 -7.20 11.12 -12.47
N ARG A 161 -6.91 12.31 -11.98
CA ARG A 161 -5.62 12.98 -12.17
C ARG A 161 -4.66 12.52 -11.07
N PHE A 162 -3.53 11.98 -11.48
CA PHE A 162 -2.44 11.55 -10.62
C PHE A 162 -1.26 12.51 -10.82
N ALA A 163 -0.90 13.25 -9.79
CA ALA A 163 0.19 14.21 -9.83
C ALA A 163 1.47 13.55 -9.28
N GLU A 164 2.50 13.46 -10.11
CA GLU A 164 3.79 12.89 -9.72
C GLU A 164 4.44 13.72 -8.60
N SER A 165 5.00 13.00 -7.62
CA SER A 165 5.82 13.56 -6.54
C SER A 165 7.26 13.71 -7.02
N GLY A 166 7.58 14.88 -7.58
CA GLY A 166 8.92 15.17 -8.09
C GLY A 166 9.06 16.63 -8.56
N PRO A 167 10.29 17.10 -8.81
CA PRO A 167 10.55 18.49 -9.20
C PRO A 167 9.96 18.85 -10.58
N GLU A 168 9.77 17.87 -11.46
CA GLU A 168 9.14 18.07 -12.77
C GLU A 168 7.61 17.93 -12.73
N GLY A 169 7.06 17.24 -11.71
CA GLY A 169 5.64 17.16 -11.38
C GLY A 169 4.71 16.98 -12.60
N LEU A 170 4.78 15.82 -13.26
CA LEU A 170 3.89 15.52 -14.37
C LEU A 170 2.53 15.01 -13.89
N ASP A 171 1.47 15.51 -14.52
CA ASP A 171 0.11 15.03 -14.31
C ASP A 171 -0.20 13.88 -15.27
N HIS A 172 -0.65 12.76 -14.71
CA HIS A 172 -1.14 11.61 -15.47
C HIS A 172 -2.67 11.50 -15.36
N GLU A 173 -3.33 11.19 -16.47
CA GLU A 173 -4.74 10.83 -16.46
C GLU A 173 -4.91 9.31 -16.43
N LEU A 174 -5.48 8.80 -15.35
CA LEU A 174 -5.73 7.37 -15.16
C LEU A 174 -7.23 7.08 -15.24
N PRO A 175 -7.66 5.90 -15.71
CA PRO A 175 -9.05 5.47 -15.60
C PRO A 175 -9.53 5.45 -14.14
N TYR A 176 -10.74 5.96 -13.89
CA TYR A 176 -11.34 5.95 -12.54
C TYR A 176 -11.37 4.56 -11.91
N ALA A 177 -11.64 3.54 -12.73
CA ALA A 177 -11.67 2.15 -12.30
C ALA A 177 -10.34 1.68 -11.67
N MET A 178 -9.20 2.29 -12.00
CA MET A 178 -7.92 1.95 -11.35
C MET A 178 -7.85 2.45 -9.91
N MET A 179 -8.35 3.67 -9.65
CA MET A 179 -8.46 4.21 -8.29
C MET A 179 -9.44 3.37 -7.46
N GLU A 180 -10.60 3.05 -8.05
CA GLU A 180 -11.62 2.23 -7.39
C GLU A 180 -11.12 0.83 -7.07
N ALA A 181 -10.46 0.16 -8.02
CA ALA A 181 -9.89 -1.17 -7.82
C ALA A 181 -8.81 -1.19 -6.73
N ALA A 182 -8.03 -0.11 -6.62
CA ALA A 182 -7.03 0.07 -5.56
C ALA A 182 -7.64 0.49 -4.21
N GLY A 183 -8.95 0.78 -4.15
CA GLY A 183 -9.64 1.27 -2.95
C GLY A 183 -9.22 2.68 -2.53
N LEU A 184 -8.58 3.43 -3.43
CA LEU A 184 -8.04 4.76 -3.16
C LEU A 184 -9.10 5.85 -3.38
N SER A 185 -8.83 7.04 -2.87
CA SER A 185 -9.64 8.24 -3.02
C SER A 185 -8.77 9.44 -3.37
N VAL A 186 -9.40 10.51 -3.85
CA VAL A 186 -8.72 11.79 -4.07
C VAL A 186 -8.11 12.27 -2.74
N GLY A 187 -6.85 12.67 -2.79
CA GLY A 187 -6.01 13.04 -1.65
C GLY A 187 -5.06 11.92 -1.22
N ASP A 188 -5.29 10.68 -1.63
CA ASP A 188 -4.45 9.57 -1.19
C ASP A 188 -3.10 9.54 -1.93
N PRO A 189 -1.97 9.32 -1.22
CA PRO A 189 -0.70 9.01 -1.84
C PRO A 189 -0.77 7.63 -2.50
N ALA A 190 -0.18 7.49 -3.68
CA ALA A 190 -0.21 6.27 -4.46
C ALA A 190 1.07 6.07 -5.26
N LEU A 191 1.31 4.83 -5.67
CA LEU A 191 2.32 4.50 -6.68
C LEU A 191 1.66 3.96 -7.92
N LEU A 192 2.01 4.54 -9.05
CA LEU A 192 1.67 4.07 -10.38
C LEU A 192 2.81 3.18 -10.86
N LEU A 193 2.53 1.87 -10.97
CA LEU A 193 3.50 0.90 -11.46
C LEU A 193 3.12 0.46 -12.87
N SER A 194 4.06 0.56 -13.79
CA SER A 194 3.91 0.14 -15.17
C SER A 194 4.94 -0.93 -15.48
N GLU A 195 4.48 -2.07 -16.00
CA GLU A 195 5.37 -3.15 -16.38
C GLU A 195 5.10 -3.59 -17.82
N PHE A 196 6.17 -3.81 -18.58
CA PHE A 196 6.08 -4.44 -19.89
C PHE A 196 6.17 -5.98 -19.76
N THR A 197 5.32 -6.69 -20.49
CA THR A 197 5.29 -8.17 -20.53
C THR A 197 5.76 -8.74 -21.86
N GLY A 198 6.40 -7.94 -22.71
CA GLY A 198 6.79 -8.32 -24.08
C GLY A 198 5.71 -8.03 -25.13
N ALA A 199 4.42 -8.08 -24.75
CA ALA A 199 3.29 -7.86 -25.66
C ALA A 199 2.34 -6.74 -25.20
N THR A 200 2.26 -6.48 -23.89
CA THR A 200 1.34 -5.51 -23.31
C THR A 200 2.00 -4.76 -22.15
N ILE A 201 1.51 -3.56 -21.86
CA ILE A 201 1.85 -2.85 -20.63
C ILE A 201 0.76 -3.14 -19.61
N ILE A 202 1.15 -3.59 -18.42
CA ILE A 202 0.28 -3.75 -17.27
C ILE A 202 0.54 -2.57 -16.35
N THR A 203 -0.46 -1.70 -16.21
CA THR A 203 -0.42 -0.58 -15.28
C THR A 203 -1.28 -0.89 -14.06
N ARG A 204 -0.75 -0.65 -12.87
CA ARG A 204 -1.44 -0.85 -11.60
C ARG A 204 -1.22 0.34 -10.68
N LEU A 205 -2.20 0.61 -9.85
CA LEU A 205 -2.14 1.64 -8.82
C LEU A 205 -2.07 0.95 -7.45
N GLN A 206 -1.14 1.39 -6.60
CA GLN A 206 -0.96 0.85 -5.26
C GLN A 206 -1.04 1.95 -4.21
N PRO A 207 -1.53 1.64 -2.99
CA PRO A 207 -1.48 2.56 -1.87
C PRO A 207 -0.04 2.98 -1.56
N GLY A 208 0.18 4.29 -1.49
CA GLY A 208 1.42 4.89 -1.03
C GLY A 208 1.33 5.27 0.44
N LEU A 209 2.48 5.53 1.03
CA LEU A 209 2.66 6.08 2.36
C LEU A 209 3.43 7.38 2.21
N LEU A 210 2.85 8.49 2.65
CA LEU A 210 3.55 9.77 2.65
C LEU A 210 4.52 9.81 3.83
N ILE A 211 5.82 9.80 3.55
CA ILE A 211 6.86 9.91 4.55
C ILE A 211 7.31 11.36 4.60
N GLU A 212 6.97 12.05 5.68
CA GLU A 212 7.56 13.34 5.96
C GLU A 212 9.02 13.13 6.38
N ASP A 213 9.96 13.59 5.55
CA ASP A 213 11.34 13.78 5.94
C ASP A 213 11.37 14.90 6.97
N SER A 214 11.12 14.55 8.23
CA SER A 214 11.42 15.42 9.36
C SER A 214 12.94 15.52 9.45
N ALA A 215 13.51 16.48 8.74
CA ALA A 215 14.83 16.99 9.05
C ALA A 215 14.79 17.51 10.50
N GLU A 216 15.59 16.85 11.34
CA GLU A 216 16.04 17.28 12.66
C GLU A 216 15.05 17.28 13.83
N ASP A 217 15.55 16.68 14.91
CA ASP A 217 15.06 16.72 16.28
C ASP A 217 14.55 18.12 16.68
N SER A 218 13.26 18.23 17.00
CA SER A 218 12.75 19.30 17.85
C SER A 218 12.17 18.71 19.13
N GLU A 219 13.08 18.20 19.98
CA GLU A 219 12.92 18.32 21.43
C GLU A 219 13.09 19.80 21.82
N ALA A 220 12.10 20.64 21.54
CA ALA A 220 11.89 21.90 22.24
C ALA A 220 10.55 22.53 21.85
N ALA A 221 9.75 22.81 22.87
CA ALA A 221 8.52 23.61 22.87
C ALA A 221 7.21 22.88 22.52
N ILE A 222 6.75 22.00 23.43
CA ILE A 222 5.32 21.94 23.74
C ILE A 222 5.16 22.17 25.24
N THR A 223 5.18 23.44 25.62
CA THR A 223 4.50 23.89 26.84
C THR A 223 3.03 24.10 26.46
N GLY A 224 2.17 23.27 27.03
CA GLY A 224 0.76 23.57 27.28
C GLY A 224 -0.18 23.66 26.07
N SER A 225 -0.81 22.54 25.73
CA SER A 225 -2.24 22.53 25.38
C SER A 225 -2.75 21.10 25.52
N ASN A 226 -3.88 20.97 26.21
CA ASN A 226 -4.43 19.72 26.70
C ASN A 226 -4.69 18.69 25.60
N ALA A 227 -4.47 17.43 25.99
CA ALA A 227 -5.00 16.26 25.35
C ALA A 227 -6.52 16.33 25.27
N GLU A 228 -7.06 16.28 24.05
CA GLU A 228 -8.20 15.45 23.65
C GLU A 228 -8.42 15.66 22.14
N ASP A 229 -8.36 14.56 21.39
CA ASP A 229 -9.08 14.37 20.11
C ASP A 229 -8.56 15.01 18.80
N ASP A 230 -7.24 15.16 18.62
CA ASP A 230 -6.68 15.46 17.29
C ASP A 230 -6.47 14.18 16.45
N ARG A 231 -7.60 13.53 16.12
CA ARG A 231 -7.64 12.66 14.94
C ARG A 231 -7.49 13.58 13.75
N ILE A 232 -6.44 13.41 12.95
CA ILE A 232 -6.34 14.00 11.61
C ILE A 232 -7.64 13.63 10.88
N GLN A 233 -8.58 14.58 10.79
CA GLN A 233 -9.86 14.38 10.16
C GLN A 233 -9.58 14.12 8.68
N ARG A 234 -9.75 12.87 8.26
CA ARG A 234 -9.99 12.54 6.86
C ARG A 234 -11.10 13.48 6.38
N PRO A 235 -10.92 14.22 5.28
CA PRO A 235 -12.09 14.74 4.63
C PRO A 235 -12.89 13.52 4.19
N LEU A 236 -14.18 13.53 4.53
CA LEU A 236 -15.25 12.62 4.10
C LEU A 236 -15.49 11.43 5.05
N ASP A 237 -16.44 11.64 5.97
CA ASP A 237 -17.11 10.56 6.70
C ASP A 237 -17.96 9.68 5.75
N ASP A 238 -18.35 8.48 6.21
CA ASP A 238 -19.19 7.56 5.43
C ASP A 238 -20.56 8.18 5.06
N ALA A 239 -21.00 9.20 5.80
CA ALA A 239 -22.21 9.96 5.50
C ALA A 239 -22.05 10.84 4.26
N PHE A 240 -20.90 11.51 4.09
CA PHE A 240 -20.57 12.29 2.90
C PHE A 240 -20.37 11.39 1.68
N ARG A 241 -19.69 10.25 1.84
CA ARG A 241 -19.60 9.23 0.78
C ARG A 241 -20.98 8.78 0.33
N SER A 242 -21.87 8.47 1.28
CA SER A 242 -23.26 8.05 0.98
C SER A 242 -24.07 9.16 0.28
N ALA A 243 -23.89 10.42 0.69
CA ALA A 243 -24.54 11.58 0.07
C ALA A 243 -24.01 11.88 -1.34
N LEU A 244 -22.70 11.69 -1.58
CA LEU A 244 -22.07 11.84 -2.89
C LEU A 244 -22.59 10.76 -3.86
N PHE A 245 -22.65 9.50 -3.42
CA PHE A 245 -23.19 8.39 -4.22
C PHE A 245 -24.69 8.51 -4.47
N ALA A 246 -25.45 9.11 -3.55
CA ALA A 246 -26.88 9.39 -3.75
C ALA A 246 -27.11 10.46 -4.84
N ARG A 247 -26.19 11.43 -4.99
CA ARG A 247 -26.24 12.45 -6.04
C ARG A 247 -25.78 11.98 -7.42
N LEU A 248 -25.09 10.84 -7.49
CA LEU A 248 -24.51 10.28 -8.71
C LEU A 248 -25.38 9.17 -9.35
N ARG A 249 -26.54 8.84 -8.77
CA ARG A 249 -27.52 7.97 -9.44
C ARG A 249 -28.34 8.81 -10.42
N PRO A 250 -28.33 8.51 -11.73
CA PRO A 250 -29.21 9.19 -12.67
C PRO A 250 -30.66 8.72 -12.45
N GLU A 251 -31.61 9.65 -12.55
CA GLU A 251 -33.02 9.32 -12.82
C GLU A 251 -33.16 8.65 -14.19
#